data_AF-A0A061JD09-F1
#
_entry.id   AF-A0A061JD09-F1
#
_cell.length_a   1.000
_cell.length_b   1.000
_cell.length_c   1.000
_cell.angle_alpha   90.00
_cell.angle_beta   90.00
_cell.angle_gamma   90.00
#
_symmetry.space_group_name_H-M   'P 1'
#
loop_
_entity.id
_entity.type
_entity.pdbx_description
1 polymer ?
#
loop_
_entity_poly.entity_id
_entity_poly.type
_entity_poly.pdbx_seq_one_letter_code
_entity_poly.pdbx_strand_id
1 'polypeptide(L)'
;MPRKGKKKNAPLQLVAPEPTGDELEADMLWDRVKEVKDKPAFMDGSLLDATRACFEGEKGWNSTGEAARTAFLGRPRHLVAPRAQHQFLEAEVALKQQMEGVKNVQEEARDFELLKGNEREEARQSREKATKAALNLMTELSDARLTLLEDMEELAADFFAEQCATLQTLTDLAVKDNEVEAAFLEQVTMQQRCREAEQLYFTEHGEHIALMAEMQYETRQQKEEMLRSIVCRLEMGVSEMTKLSVKEMGDKIHQREEMSLLIVDLLKAQWEAAVLEKKTTTIAEQRTALLRTIALELQKQQLCIKRQKQLREELSSLTATVRENNVRLLTTTSNAVPGVSYAVAPPAMPTSPNTMTGLTKLGEGKGLALLAVEAQRKLEVSVTELASCKKELWALQHQHLVQLSGQHQPVGLDTASTIVIRDFFLDADTKAAVRSVVMEALLQVSQILGVSDYTASFCEDVGRLLFVTDLRDLRAIQDYVARRINALFSCTCPTSPTLQFLHEAAHVKSEM
;
A
#
# COMPACT_ATOMS: atom_id res chain seq x y z
N MET A 1 15.32 -43.89 46.59
CA MET A 1 16.34 -43.41 47.57
C MET A 1 16.39 -41.90 47.42
N PRO A 2 16.45 -41.05 48.47
CA PRO A 2 16.77 -41.25 49.91
C PRO A 2 15.48 -41.26 50.77
N ARG A 3 15.32 -42.00 51.88
CA ARG A 3 16.02 -42.19 53.19
C ARG A 3 15.61 -41.20 54.30
N LYS A 4 14.70 -41.72 55.15
CA LYS A 4 14.63 -41.71 56.63
C LYS A 4 14.58 -40.38 57.40
N GLY A 5 13.45 -40.23 58.11
CA GLY A 5 13.37 -39.59 59.43
C GLY A 5 12.20 -40.14 60.23
N LYS A 6 12.47 -41.06 61.18
CA LYS A 6 11.52 -41.51 62.22
C LYS A 6 11.78 -40.71 63.51
N LYS A 7 10.76 -40.11 64.11
CA LYS A 7 10.63 -39.84 65.56
C LYS A 7 9.14 -40.04 65.91
N LYS A 8 8.79 -41.15 66.55
CA LYS A 8 8.56 -41.37 68.00
C LYS A 8 7.29 -40.68 68.55
N ASN A 9 6.25 -41.50 68.64
CA ASN A 9 5.23 -41.65 69.70
C ASN A 9 5.02 -40.48 70.68
N ALA A 10 3.79 -39.92 70.66
CA ALA A 10 2.94 -39.77 71.84
C ALA A 10 1.47 -39.63 71.39
N PRO A 11 0.50 -40.27 72.06
CA PRO A 11 -0.92 -40.02 71.81
C PRO A 11 -1.27 -38.63 72.33
N LEU A 12 -1.85 -37.76 71.51
CA LEU A 12 -2.50 -36.55 71.99
C LEU A 12 -3.75 -36.97 72.78
N GLN A 13 -3.59 -36.99 74.09
CA GLN A 13 -4.67 -37.18 75.05
C GLN A 13 -5.59 -35.97 74.94
N LEU A 14 -6.83 -36.22 74.52
CA LEU A 14 -7.95 -35.29 74.62
C LEU A 14 -8.08 -34.84 76.08
N VAL A 15 -7.56 -33.66 76.39
CA VAL A 15 -7.92 -32.89 77.57
C VAL A 15 -8.62 -31.65 77.02
N ALA A 16 -9.94 -31.61 77.19
CA ALA A 16 -10.69 -30.38 77.00
C ALA A 16 -10.06 -29.31 77.91
N PRO A 17 -9.77 -28.10 77.44
CA PRO A 17 -9.47 -27.01 78.36
C PRO A 17 -10.70 -26.84 79.25
N GLU A 18 -10.50 -26.96 80.56
CA GLU A 18 -11.51 -26.55 81.54
C GLU A 18 -11.92 -25.10 81.20
N PRO A 19 -13.22 -24.77 81.20
CA PRO A 19 -13.64 -23.40 81.01
C PRO A 19 -13.05 -22.58 82.15
N THR A 20 -12.28 -21.54 81.81
CA THR A 20 -11.96 -20.47 82.76
C THR A 20 -13.27 -20.03 83.40
N GLY A 21 -13.44 -20.38 84.67
CA GLY A 21 -14.61 -19.99 85.44
C GLY A 21 -14.71 -18.48 85.46
N ASP A 22 -15.80 -17.97 84.89
CA ASP A 22 -16.24 -16.59 85.07
C ASP A 22 -16.63 -16.39 86.54
N GLU A 23 -15.63 -16.27 87.41
CA GLU A 23 -15.81 -15.76 88.78
C GLU A 23 -16.33 -14.30 88.75
N LEU A 24 -16.14 -13.61 87.61
CA LEU A 24 -16.63 -12.25 87.39
C LEU A 24 -18.15 -12.15 87.22
N GLU A 25 -18.81 -13.16 86.63
CA GLU A 25 -20.28 -13.16 86.52
C GLU A 25 -20.95 -13.46 87.87
N ALA A 26 -20.32 -14.28 88.71
CA ALA A 26 -20.79 -14.51 90.07
C ALA A 26 -20.69 -13.23 90.92
N ASP A 27 -19.55 -12.53 90.88
CA ASP A 27 -19.37 -11.28 91.64
C ASP A 27 -20.30 -10.15 91.16
N MET A 28 -20.53 -10.01 89.84
CA MET A 28 -21.46 -9.01 89.32
C MET A 28 -22.93 -9.27 89.68
N LEU A 29 -23.33 -10.54 89.83
CA LEU A 29 -24.69 -10.88 90.26
C LEU A 29 -24.89 -10.70 91.77
N TRP A 30 -23.83 -10.85 92.58
CA TRP A 30 -23.89 -10.57 94.02
C TRP A 30 -23.77 -9.08 94.36
N ASP A 31 -23.07 -8.28 93.57
CA ASP A 31 -22.94 -6.84 93.80
C ASP A 31 -24.23 -6.08 93.51
N ARG A 32 -25.06 -6.53 92.56
CA ARG A 32 -26.41 -5.97 92.33
C ARG A 32 -27.40 -6.24 93.48
N VAL A 33 -27.13 -7.21 94.36
CA VAL A 33 -27.92 -7.45 95.57
C VAL A 33 -27.43 -6.60 96.75
N LYS A 34 -26.19 -6.08 96.72
CA LYS A 34 -25.63 -5.22 97.77
C LYS A 34 -25.94 -3.73 97.63
N GLU A 35 -26.34 -3.27 96.45
CA GLU A 35 -26.67 -1.85 96.19
C GLU A 35 -28.16 -1.49 96.30
N VAL A 36 -28.99 -2.35 96.89
CA VAL A 36 -30.36 -1.95 97.27
C VAL A 36 -30.28 -1.09 98.54
N LYS A 37 -30.39 0.23 98.38
CA LYS A 37 -30.47 1.24 99.45
C LYS A 37 -31.77 1.21 100.27
N ASP A 38 -32.39 0.04 100.43
CA ASP A 38 -33.54 -0.19 101.31
C ASP A 38 -33.24 -1.38 102.23
N LYS A 39 -32.28 -1.18 103.15
CA LYS A 39 -32.18 -2.07 104.32
C LYS A 39 -33.33 -1.71 105.28
N PRO A 40 -34.22 -2.65 105.63
CA PRO A 40 -35.19 -2.40 106.68
C PRO A 40 -34.48 -2.26 108.03
N ALA A 41 -34.85 -1.25 108.81
CA ALA A 41 -34.19 -0.81 110.05
C ALA A 41 -34.12 -1.85 111.20
N PHE A 42 -34.58 -3.09 111.01
CA PHE A 42 -34.46 -4.16 112.00
C PHE A 42 -33.20 -5.03 111.83
N MET A 43 -32.40 -4.78 110.79
CA MET A 43 -31.19 -5.54 110.47
C MET A 43 -29.89 -4.89 110.97
N ASP A 44 -30.00 -3.90 111.87
CA ASP A 44 -28.87 -3.39 112.64
C ASP A 44 -28.76 -4.15 113.98
N GLY A 45 -27.83 -5.09 114.03
CA GLY A 45 -27.03 -5.33 115.24
C GLY A 45 -27.56 -6.19 116.39
N SER A 46 -28.50 -7.14 116.22
CA SER A 46 -28.89 -8.01 117.35
C SER A 46 -29.13 -9.51 117.09
N LEU A 47 -29.04 -10.00 115.84
CA LEU A 47 -29.28 -11.41 115.52
C LEU A 47 -28.02 -12.30 115.54
N LEU A 48 -26.83 -11.72 115.34
CA LEU A 48 -25.56 -12.45 115.45
C LEU A 48 -25.14 -12.67 116.92
N ASP A 49 -25.52 -11.77 117.84
CA ASP A 49 -25.27 -11.96 119.27
C ASP A 49 -26.29 -12.89 119.94
N ALA A 50 -27.56 -12.88 119.48
CA ALA A 50 -28.60 -13.76 120.02
C ALA A 50 -28.42 -15.24 119.65
N THR A 51 -27.73 -15.56 118.54
CA THR A 51 -27.41 -16.93 118.16
C THR A 51 -26.12 -17.45 118.81
N ARG A 52 -25.22 -16.55 119.24
CA ARG A 52 -23.98 -16.90 119.95
C ARG A 52 -24.22 -17.21 121.43
N ALA A 53 -25.15 -16.50 122.08
CA ALA A 53 -25.48 -16.68 123.50
C ALA A 53 -26.20 -18.01 123.83
N CYS A 54 -26.71 -18.75 122.85
CA CYS A 54 -27.36 -20.05 123.07
C CYS A 54 -26.38 -21.26 123.11
N PHE A 55 -25.08 -21.04 122.86
CA PHE A 55 -24.08 -22.11 122.79
C PHE A 55 -22.90 -21.93 123.77
N GLU A 56 -22.92 -20.92 124.64
CA GLU A 56 -21.93 -20.75 125.71
C GLU A 56 -22.44 -21.34 127.03
N GLY A 57 -21.86 -22.49 127.40
CA GLY A 57 -22.14 -23.21 128.64
C GLY A 57 -21.53 -22.55 129.88
N GLU A 58 -22.28 -22.64 130.98
CA GLU A 58 -22.06 -22.07 132.31
C GLU A 58 -20.65 -22.20 132.91
N LYS A 59 -20.16 -21.10 133.52
CA LYS A 59 -19.38 -21.15 134.76
C LYS A 59 -19.65 -19.91 135.63
N GLY A 60 -20.18 -20.13 136.84
CA GLY A 60 -19.83 -19.31 138.01
C GLY A 60 -20.85 -18.30 138.53
N TRP A 61 -21.64 -18.77 139.50
CA TRP A 61 -22.21 -18.08 140.67
C TRP A 61 -22.87 -16.68 140.60
N ASN A 62 -24.13 -16.73 141.04
CA ASN A 62 -24.84 -15.81 141.93
C ASN A 62 -25.28 -14.44 141.40
N SER A 63 -26.61 -14.39 141.25
CA SER A 63 -27.53 -13.26 141.41
C SER A 63 -28.17 -12.74 140.12
N THR A 64 -29.52 -12.72 140.18
CA THR A 64 -30.47 -11.95 139.36
C THR A 64 -30.52 -12.24 137.85
N GLY A 65 -31.64 -12.82 137.41
CA GLY A 65 -31.92 -12.93 135.97
C GLY A 65 -33.18 -13.71 135.57
N GLU A 66 -34.29 -13.57 136.29
CA GLU A 66 -35.61 -14.09 135.86
C GLU A 66 -36.14 -13.51 134.52
N ALA A 67 -35.37 -12.67 133.83
CA ALA A 67 -35.78 -11.97 132.61
C ALA A 67 -35.56 -12.72 131.29
N ALA A 68 -34.86 -13.86 131.27
CA ALA A 68 -34.52 -14.55 130.01
C ALA A 68 -35.53 -15.65 129.58
N ARG A 69 -36.47 -16.04 130.45
CA ARG A 69 -37.40 -17.17 130.18
C ARG A 69 -38.78 -16.77 129.66
N THR A 70 -39.06 -15.49 129.44
CA THR A 70 -40.39 -14.99 129.05
C THR A 70 -40.46 -14.27 127.69
N ALA A 71 -39.36 -14.17 126.93
CA ALA A 71 -39.35 -13.43 125.67
C ALA A 71 -40.07 -14.12 124.47
N PHE A 72 -40.47 -15.39 124.60
CA PHE A 72 -41.08 -16.15 123.50
C PHE A 72 -42.53 -16.62 123.73
N LEU A 73 -43.13 -16.27 124.87
CA LEU A 73 -44.52 -16.59 125.18
C LEU A 73 -45.36 -15.31 125.11
N GLY A 74 -45.73 -14.87 123.90
CA GLY A 74 -46.63 -13.70 123.81
C GLY A 74 -46.84 -13.01 122.46
N ARG A 75 -46.34 -13.54 121.33
CA ARG A 75 -46.72 -12.98 120.02
C ARG A 75 -47.38 -14.04 119.12
N PRO A 76 -48.64 -13.82 118.68
CA PRO A 76 -49.22 -14.67 117.65
C PRO A 76 -48.39 -14.44 116.39
N ARG A 77 -47.67 -15.47 115.94
CA ARG A 77 -46.99 -15.44 114.65
C ARG A 77 -48.05 -15.49 113.56
N HIS A 78 -48.50 -14.32 113.11
CA HIS A 78 -49.13 -14.18 111.80
C HIS A 78 -48.06 -14.36 110.72
N LEU A 79 -47.64 -15.60 110.47
CA LEU A 79 -46.90 -15.97 109.27
C LEU A 79 -47.91 -16.31 108.16
N VAL A 80 -48.64 -15.29 107.73
CA VAL A 80 -49.26 -15.26 106.40
C VAL A 80 -48.50 -14.21 105.61
N ALA A 81 -47.23 -14.47 105.36
CA ALA A 81 -46.58 -13.88 104.20
C ALA A 81 -47.02 -14.74 103.02
N PRO A 82 -47.84 -14.24 102.08
CA PRO A 82 -48.00 -14.94 100.81
C PRO A 82 -46.59 -15.02 100.23
N ARG A 83 -46.04 -16.24 100.14
CA ARG A 83 -44.74 -16.48 99.51
C ARG A 83 -44.76 -15.75 98.17
N ALA A 84 -43.66 -15.09 97.81
CA ALA A 84 -43.43 -14.40 96.54
C ALA A 84 -43.44 -15.34 95.31
N GLN A 85 -44.32 -16.34 95.31
CA GLN A 85 -44.51 -17.36 94.30
C GLN A 85 -44.94 -16.73 92.97
N HIS A 86 -45.76 -15.68 93.00
CA HIS A 86 -46.15 -14.95 91.78
C HIS A 86 -44.95 -14.26 91.13
N GLN A 87 -44.15 -13.53 91.92
CA GLN A 87 -42.97 -12.82 91.43
C GLN A 87 -41.88 -13.80 90.94
N PHE A 88 -41.73 -14.95 91.59
CA PHE A 88 -40.82 -16.00 91.14
C PHE A 88 -41.29 -16.64 89.83
N LEU A 89 -42.59 -16.93 89.68
CA LEU A 89 -43.15 -17.47 88.44
C LEU A 89 -43.04 -16.47 87.29
N GLU A 90 -43.26 -15.18 87.53
CA GLU A 90 -43.05 -14.12 86.54
C GLU A 90 -41.58 -14.00 86.13
N ALA A 91 -40.65 -14.06 87.09
CA ALA A 91 -39.22 -14.06 86.81
C ALA A 91 -38.76 -15.32 86.08
N GLU A 92 -39.33 -16.50 86.39
CA GLU A 92 -39.02 -17.76 85.71
C GLU A 92 -39.53 -17.74 84.25
N VAL A 93 -40.73 -17.18 84.01
CA VAL A 93 -41.26 -16.98 82.65
C VAL A 93 -40.39 -15.98 81.89
N ALA A 94 -40.00 -14.86 82.51
CA ALA A 94 -39.12 -13.87 81.91
C ALA A 94 -37.73 -14.44 81.57
N LEU A 95 -37.17 -15.28 82.45
CA LEU A 95 -35.90 -15.97 82.21
C LEU A 95 -36.01 -16.96 81.05
N LYS A 96 -37.10 -17.75 81.00
CA LYS A 96 -37.34 -18.67 79.87
C LYS A 96 -37.47 -17.92 78.56
N GLN A 97 -38.20 -16.80 78.54
CA GLN A 97 -38.31 -15.93 77.36
C GLN A 97 -36.95 -15.33 76.95
N GLN A 98 -36.12 -14.90 77.90
CA GLN A 98 -34.77 -14.43 77.57
C GLN A 98 -33.86 -15.54 77.08
N MET A 99 -33.90 -16.74 77.68
CA MET A 99 -33.12 -17.89 77.21
C MET A 99 -33.54 -18.31 75.81
N GLU A 100 -34.82 -18.25 75.49
CA GLU A 100 -35.36 -18.51 74.15
C GLU A 100 -34.92 -17.42 73.16
N GLY A 101 -34.95 -16.15 73.58
CA GLY A 101 -34.39 -15.03 72.81
C GLY A 101 -32.89 -15.19 72.53
N VAL A 102 -32.09 -15.61 73.51
CA VAL A 102 -30.65 -15.87 73.34
C VAL A 102 -30.39 -17.04 72.40
N LYS A 103 -31.20 -18.11 72.47
CA LYS A 103 -31.12 -19.23 71.52
C LYS A 103 -31.42 -18.79 70.10
N ASN A 104 -32.48 -18.00 69.90
CA ASN A 104 -32.83 -17.47 68.58
C ASN A 104 -31.69 -16.59 68.01
N VAL A 105 -31.09 -15.72 68.84
CA VAL A 105 -29.94 -14.89 68.42
C VAL A 105 -28.72 -15.75 68.08
N GLN A 106 -28.48 -16.85 68.80
CA GLN A 106 -27.41 -17.80 68.47
C GLN A 106 -27.67 -18.58 67.19
N GLU A 107 -28.92 -18.94 66.92
CA GLU A 107 -29.34 -19.59 65.66
C GLU A 107 -29.19 -18.62 64.48
N GLU A 108 -29.67 -17.38 64.61
CA GLU A 108 -29.47 -16.31 63.62
C GLU A 108 -27.98 -16.05 63.36
N ALA A 109 -27.14 -16.02 64.40
CA ALA A 109 -25.69 -15.84 64.24
C ALA A 109 -25.05 -16.99 63.43
N ARG A 110 -25.49 -18.23 63.63
CA ARG A 110 -25.04 -19.39 62.84
C ARG A 110 -25.51 -19.30 61.38
N ASP A 111 -26.73 -18.85 61.15
CA ASP A 111 -27.27 -18.64 59.81
C ASP A 111 -26.49 -17.53 59.07
N PHE A 112 -26.11 -16.45 59.76
CA PHE A 112 -25.23 -15.42 59.21
C PHE A 112 -23.82 -15.95 58.87
N GLU A 113 -23.26 -16.84 59.70
CA GLU A 113 -21.98 -17.47 59.40
C GLU A 113 -22.05 -18.39 58.16
N LEU A 114 -23.14 -19.15 58.03
CA LEU A 114 -23.42 -19.97 56.84
C LEU A 114 -23.60 -19.11 55.59
N LEU A 115 -24.37 -18.02 55.68
CA LEU A 115 -24.56 -17.07 54.58
C LEU A 115 -23.22 -16.45 54.15
N LYS A 116 -22.40 -16.03 55.11
CA LYS A 116 -21.05 -15.50 54.85
C LYS A 116 -20.13 -16.53 54.20
N GLY A 117 -20.25 -17.80 54.56
CA GLY A 117 -19.55 -18.91 53.89
C GLY A 117 -19.98 -19.05 52.43
N ASN A 118 -21.29 -19.04 52.19
CA ASN A 118 -21.87 -19.16 50.85
C ASN A 118 -21.53 -17.96 49.95
N GLU A 119 -21.65 -16.73 50.44
CA GLU A 119 -21.28 -15.52 49.69
C GLU A 119 -19.79 -15.50 49.32
N ARG A 120 -18.92 -15.98 50.21
CA ARG A 120 -17.48 -16.11 49.92
C ARG A 120 -17.21 -17.14 48.85
N GLU A 121 -17.90 -18.27 48.88
CA GLU A 121 -17.77 -19.32 47.88
C GLU A 121 -18.32 -18.86 46.52
N GLU A 122 -19.46 -18.18 46.51
CA GLU A 122 -20.03 -17.59 45.29
C GLU A 122 -19.11 -16.50 44.71
N ALA A 123 -18.56 -15.62 45.54
CA ALA A 123 -17.58 -14.62 45.12
C ALA A 123 -16.31 -15.26 44.56
N ARG A 124 -15.85 -16.37 45.16
CA ARG A 124 -14.71 -17.14 44.66
C ARG A 124 -15.02 -17.76 43.29
N GLN A 125 -16.17 -18.42 43.14
CA GLN A 125 -16.59 -19.01 41.87
C GLN A 125 -16.77 -17.94 40.78
N SER A 126 -17.31 -16.78 41.12
CA SER A 126 -17.43 -15.63 40.21
C SER A 126 -16.05 -15.14 39.75
N ARG A 127 -15.09 -14.99 40.67
CA ARG A 127 -13.69 -14.66 40.33
C ARG A 127 -13.03 -15.72 39.46
N GLU A 128 -13.23 -17.00 39.75
CA GLU A 128 -12.69 -18.11 38.95
C GLU A 128 -13.29 -18.12 37.53
N LYS A 129 -14.58 -17.82 37.39
CA LYS A 129 -15.23 -17.65 36.07
C LYS A 129 -14.67 -16.45 35.32
N ALA A 130 -14.55 -15.29 35.97
CA ALA A 130 -14.02 -14.08 35.36
C ALA A 130 -12.55 -14.23 34.93
N THR A 131 -11.72 -14.87 35.76
CA THR A 131 -10.31 -15.14 35.43
C THR A 131 -10.17 -16.13 34.27
N LYS A 132 -10.99 -17.20 34.21
CA LYS A 132 -11.03 -18.10 33.05
C LYS A 132 -11.46 -17.36 31.77
N ALA A 133 -12.49 -16.51 31.85
CA ALA A 133 -12.93 -15.71 30.71
C ALA A 133 -11.83 -14.74 30.23
N ALA A 134 -11.13 -14.08 31.17
CA ALA A 134 -10.02 -13.19 30.85
C ALA A 134 -8.84 -13.92 30.19
N LEU A 135 -8.50 -15.13 30.68
CA LEU A 135 -7.45 -15.96 30.08
C LEU A 135 -7.83 -16.41 28.66
N ASN A 136 -9.08 -16.84 28.45
CA ASN A 136 -9.56 -17.22 27.12
C ASN A 136 -9.53 -16.04 26.13
N LEU A 137 -9.97 -14.85 26.57
CA LEU A 137 -9.88 -13.65 25.74
C LEU A 137 -8.43 -13.26 25.41
N MET A 138 -7.51 -13.45 26.36
CA MET A 138 -6.08 -13.23 26.10
C MET A 138 -5.53 -14.21 25.06
N THR A 139 -5.92 -15.48 25.11
CA THR A 139 -5.49 -16.48 24.11
C THR A 139 -6.09 -16.20 22.74
N GLU A 140 -7.39 -15.85 22.68
CA GLU A 140 -8.04 -15.46 21.42
C GLU A 140 -7.39 -14.21 20.81
N LEU A 141 -7.00 -13.24 21.64
CA LEU A 141 -6.30 -12.05 21.18
C LEU A 141 -4.88 -12.37 20.69
N SER A 142 -4.14 -13.27 21.36
CA SER A 142 -2.83 -13.70 20.89
C SER A 142 -2.91 -14.46 19.57
N ASP A 143 -3.90 -15.32 19.42
CA ASP A 143 -4.10 -16.10 18.18
C ASP A 143 -4.50 -15.18 17.03
N ALA A 144 -5.44 -14.25 17.26
CA ALA A 144 -5.84 -13.24 16.28
C ALA A 144 -4.69 -12.33 15.85
N ARG A 145 -3.79 -11.98 16.80
CA ARG A 145 -2.58 -11.21 16.49
C ARG A 145 -1.61 -12.02 15.63
N LEU A 146 -1.49 -13.33 15.88
CA LEU A 146 -0.59 -14.20 15.14
C LEU A 146 -1.10 -14.39 13.71
N THR A 147 -2.39 -14.64 13.51
CA THR A 147 -3.00 -14.69 12.17
C THR A 147 -2.86 -13.36 11.41
N LEU A 148 -3.03 -12.22 12.08
CA LEU A 148 -2.84 -10.92 11.43
C LEU A 148 -1.38 -10.73 10.96
N LEU A 149 -0.41 -11.21 11.72
CA LEU A 149 1.01 -11.15 11.33
C LEU A 149 1.29 -12.06 10.14
N GLU A 150 0.74 -13.28 10.14
CA GLU A 150 0.85 -14.21 9.00
C GLU A 150 0.24 -13.63 7.73
N ASP A 151 -0.99 -13.08 7.81
CA ASP A 151 -1.65 -12.41 6.68
C ASP A 151 -0.84 -11.22 6.16
N MET A 152 -0.22 -10.46 7.07
CA MET A 152 0.64 -9.33 6.71
C MET A 152 1.94 -9.77 6.03
N GLU A 153 2.52 -10.89 6.45
CA GLU A 153 3.70 -11.49 5.81
C GLU A 153 3.36 -12.05 4.42
N GLU A 154 2.21 -12.69 4.25
CA GLU A 154 1.73 -13.18 2.94
C GLU A 154 1.47 -12.01 1.98
N LEU A 155 0.73 -10.98 2.42
CA LEU A 155 0.50 -9.77 1.63
C LEU A 155 1.81 -9.04 1.26
N ALA A 156 2.78 -9.01 2.18
CA ALA A 156 4.09 -8.43 1.89
C ALA A 156 4.85 -9.26 0.85
N ALA A 157 4.85 -10.59 0.98
CA ALA A 157 5.48 -11.48 0.02
C ALA A 157 4.89 -11.35 -1.39
N ASP A 158 3.56 -11.30 -1.50
CA ASP A 158 2.86 -11.08 -2.76
C ASP A 158 3.20 -9.72 -3.37
N PHE A 159 3.17 -8.66 -2.55
CA PHE A 159 3.59 -7.32 -2.99
C PHE A 159 5.02 -7.31 -3.54
N PHE A 160 5.98 -7.92 -2.84
CA PHE A 160 7.36 -7.99 -3.30
C PHE A 160 7.51 -8.85 -4.55
N ALA A 161 6.74 -9.94 -4.68
CA ALA A 161 6.73 -10.78 -5.88
C ALA A 161 6.22 -10.00 -7.11
N GLU A 162 5.12 -9.25 -6.95
CA GLU A 162 4.59 -8.38 -8.00
C GLU A 162 5.60 -7.28 -8.39
N GLN A 163 6.23 -6.62 -7.42
CA GLN A 163 7.26 -5.61 -7.69
C GLN A 163 8.49 -6.20 -8.39
N CYS A 164 8.90 -7.42 -8.03
CA CYS A 164 10.00 -8.09 -8.72
C CYS A 164 9.62 -8.44 -10.16
N ALA A 165 8.39 -8.88 -10.41
CA ALA A 165 7.90 -9.17 -11.76
C ALA A 165 7.81 -7.91 -12.62
N THR A 166 7.29 -6.80 -12.07
CA THR A 166 7.26 -5.52 -12.81
C THR A 166 8.67 -5.01 -13.10
N LEU A 167 9.59 -5.08 -12.14
CA LEU A 167 11.00 -4.73 -12.36
C LEU A 167 11.64 -5.61 -13.45
N GLN A 168 11.42 -6.92 -13.44
CA GLN A 168 11.90 -7.81 -14.51
C GLN A 168 11.37 -7.38 -15.88
N THR A 169 10.07 -7.13 -16.01
CA THR A 169 9.49 -6.67 -17.28
C THR A 169 10.06 -5.33 -17.75
N LEU A 170 10.31 -4.39 -16.84
CA LEU A 170 10.98 -3.12 -17.17
C LEU A 170 12.43 -3.34 -17.61
N THR A 171 13.13 -4.28 -16.99
CA THR A 171 14.51 -4.63 -17.35
C THR A 171 14.55 -5.25 -18.75
N ASP A 172 13.63 -6.16 -19.06
CA ASP A 172 13.50 -6.77 -20.38
C ASP A 172 13.13 -5.74 -21.47
N LEU A 173 12.27 -4.76 -21.13
CA LEU A 173 11.96 -3.65 -22.03
C LEU A 173 13.19 -2.77 -22.27
N ALA A 174 13.95 -2.43 -21.23
CA ALA A 174 15.19 -1.66 -21.38
C ALA A 174 16.24 -2.39 -22.22
N VAL A 175 16.35 -3.72 -22.09
CA VAL A 175 17.23 -4.54 -22.95
C VAL A 175 16.79 -4.45 -24.41
N LYS A 176 15.48 -4.57 -24.69
CA LYS A 176 14.95 -4.43 -26.06
C LYS A 176 15.15 -3.03 -26.63
N ASP A 177 14.98 -1.99 -25.83
CA ASP A 177 15.24 -0.61 -26.26
C ASP A 177 16.72 -0.43 -26.65
N ASN A 178 17.65 -1.01 -25.89
CA ASN A 178 19.08 -1.02 -26.25
C ASN A 178 19.35 -1.78 -27.56
N GLU A 179 18.66 -2.90 -27.81
CA GLU A 179 18.76 -3.64 -29.09
C GLU A 179 18.25 -2.80 -30.27
N VAL A 180 17.15 -2.07 -30.06
CA VAL A 180 16.56 -1.17 -31.07
C VAL A 180 17.50 0.01 -31.34
N GLU A 181 18.06 0.64 -30.31
CA GLU A 181 19.07 1.70 -30.46
C GLU A 181 20.32 1.20 -31.20
N ALA A 182 20.79 -0.01 -30.89
CA ALA A 182 21.90 -0.64 -31.60
C ALA A 182 21.59 -0.85 -33.09
N ALA A 183 20.36 -1.29 -33.42
CA ALA A 183 19.92 -1.43 -34.80
C ALA A 183 19.84 -0.08 -35.54
N PHE A 184 19.39 0.99 -34.88
CA PHE A 184 19.40 2.34 -35.45
C PHE A 184 20.83 2.84 -35.69
N LEU A 185 21.75 2.62 -34.74
CA LEU A 185 23.17 2.94 -34.92
C LEU A 185 23.76 2.18 -36.10
N GLU A 186 23.48 0.88 -36.22
CA GLU A 186 23.91 0.08 -37.37
C GLU A 186 23.37 0.66 -38.68
N GLN A 187 22.09 1.02 -38.74
CA GLN A 187 21.48 1.63 -39.92
C GLN A 187 22.16 2.96 -40.30
N VAL A 188 22.44 3.82 -39.33
CA VAL A 188 23.14 5.10 -39.57
C VAL A 188 24.55 4.84 -40.11
N THR A 189 25.29 3.91 -39.51
CA THR A 189 26.65 3.56 -39.99
C THR A 189 26.63 2.98 -41.41
N MET A 190 25.64 2.15 -41.74
CA MET A 190 25.49 1.61 -43.10
C MET A 190 25.13 2.69 -44.11
N GLN A 191 24.24 3.61 -43.77
CA GLN A 191 23.95 4.76 -44.63
C GLN A 191 25.18 5.63 -44.88
N GLN A 192 25.98 5.86 -43.84
CA GLN A 192 27.22 6.62 -43.98
C GLN A 192 28.21 5.90 -44.92
N ARG A 193 28.41 4.58 -44.75
CA ARG A 193 29.24 3.78 -45.66
C ARG A 193 28.75 3.82 -47.11
N CYS A 194 27.44 3.76 -47.32
CA CYS A 194 26.86 3.89 -48.66
C CYS A 194 27.16 5.26 -49.28
N ARG A 195 27.04 6.35 -48.50
CA ARG A 195 27.38 7.70 -48.98
C ARG A 195 28.86 7.85 -49.29
N GLU A 196 29.73 7.29 -48.45
CA GLU A 196 31.18 7.28 -48.69
C GLU A 196 31.52 6.51 -49.97
N ALA A 197 30.90 5.35 -50.19
CA ALA A 197 31.07 4.56 -51.41
C ALA A 197 30.53 5.29 -52.66
N GLU A 198 29.40 5.98 -52.55
CA GLU A 198 28.84 6.80 -53.62
C GLU A 198 29.78 7.97 -53.98
N GLN A 199 30.31 8.67 -52.98
CA GLN A 199 31.29 9.74 -53.19
C GLN A 199 32.55 9.22 -53.87
N LEU A 200 33.09 8.08 -53.40
CA LEU A 200 34.25 7.43 -54.02
C LEU A 200 33.99 7.06 -55.48
N TYR A 201 32.81 6.48 -55.77
CA TYR A 201 32.43 6.16 -57.14
C TYR A 201 32.42 7.41 -58.03
N PHE A 202 31.83 8.52 -57.58
CA PHE A 202 31.79 9.75 -58.37
C PHE A 202 33.17 10.39 -58.55
N THR A 203 34.05 10.33 -57.54
CA THR A 203 35.42 10.83 -57.67
C THR A 203 36.22 9.98 -58.65
N GLU A 204 36.21 8.66 -58.51
CA GLU A 204 36.93 7.74 -59.41
C GLU A 204 36.40 7.84 -60.85
N HIS A 205 35.07 7.95 -61.01
CA HIS A 205 34.46 8.14 -62.32
C HIS A 205 34.83 9.48 -62.95
N GLY A 206 34.86 10.56 -62.15
CA GLY A 206 35.32 11.87 -62.58
C GLY A 206 36.78 11.87 -63.05
N GLU A 207 37.66 11.22 -62.29
CA GLU A 207 39.07 11.02 -62.66
C GLU A 207 39.20 10.22 -63.97
N HIS A 208 38.43 9.16 -64.14
CA HIS A 208 38.42 8.38 -65.37
C HIS A 208 37.95 9.19 -66.58
N ILE A 209 36.92 10.03 -66.44
CA ILE A 209 36.47 10.94 -67.51
C ILE A 209 37.56 11.94 -67.87
N ALA A 210 38.22 12.54 -66.87
CA ALA A 210 39.31 13.47 -67.08
C ALA A 210 40.46 12.82 -67.86
N LEU A 211 40.87 11.61 -67.47
CA LEU A 211 41.91 10.83 -68.14
C LEU A 211 41.51 10.45 -69.58
N MET A 212 40.24 10.08 -69.82
CA MET A 212 39.76 9.86 -71.18
C MET A 212 39.79 11.13 -72.04
N ALA A 213 39.46 12.29 -71.46
CA ALA A 213 39.52 13.57 -72.17
C ALA A 213 40.97 13.94 -72.53
N GLU A 214 41.91 13.70 -71.61
CA GLU A 214 43.35 13.87 -71.85
C GLU A 214 43.84 12.95 -72.96
N MET A 215 43.53 11.65 -72.91
CA MET A 215 43.88 10.73 -74.00
C MET A 215 43.26 11.12 -75.35
N GLN A 216 42.03 11.63 -75.36
CA GLN A 216 41.40 12.14 -76.59
C GLN A 216 42.13 13.38 -77.12
N TYR A 217 42.54 14.29 -76.23
CA TYR A 217 43.33 15.47 -76.59
C TYR A 217 44.69 15.05 -77.16
N GLU A 218 45.42 14.16 -76.50
CA GLU A 218 46.69 13.60 -76.98
C GLU A 218 46.52 12.91 -78.33
N THR A 219 45.46 12.12 -78.51
CA THR A 219 45.17 11.46 -79.80
C THR A 219 44.87 12.48 -80.91
N ARG A 220 44.16 13.57 -80.60
CA ARG A 220 43.92 14.66 -81.56
C ARG A 220 45.22 15.36 -81.91
N GLN A 221 46.07 15.65 -80.91
CA GLN A 221 47.37 16.26 -81.13
C GLN A 221 48.26 15.37 -82.02
N GLN A 222 48.34 14.06 -81.74
CA GLN A 222 49.05 13.09 -82.57
C GLN A 222 48.52 13.04 -84.00
N LYS A 223 47.19 13.09 -84.18
CA LYS A 223 46.56 13.16 -85.52
C LYS A 223 46.90 14.45 -86.24
N GLU A 224 46.89 15.60 -85.56
CA GLU A 224 47.28 16.88 -86.15
C GLU A 224 48.77 16.90 -86.53
N GLU A 225 49.66 16.39 -85.68
CA GLU A 225 51.09 16.27 -85.97
C GLU A 225 51.33 15.36 -87.18
N MET A 226 50.62 14.23 -87.25
CA MET A 226 50.67 13.33 -88.41
C MET A 226 50.14 14.03 -89.68
N LEU A 227 49.01 14.73 -89.61
CA LEU A 227 48.47 15.50 -90.74
C LEU A 227 49.44 16.60 -91.19
N ARG A 228 50.03 17.35 -90.26
CA ARG A 228 51.07 18.35 -90.58
C ARG A 228 52.28 17.68 -91.25
N SER A 229 52.72 16.53 -90.76
CA SER A 229 53.81 15.76 -91.40
C SER A 229 53.42 15.29 -92.80
N ILE A 230 52.19 14.81 -93.01
CA ILE A 230 51.71 14.38 -94.33
C ILE A 230 51.62 15.59 -95.26
N VAL A 231 51.05 16.71 -94.82
CA VAL A 231 50.99 17.96 -95.60
C VAL A 231 52.39 18.43 -95.96
N CYS A 232 53.35 18.46 -95.03
CA CYS A 232 54.74 18.80 -95.34
C CYS A 232 55.36 17.82 -96.36
N ARG A 233 55.12 16.51 -96.23
CA ARG A 233 55.58 15.51 -97.20
C ARG A 233 54.91 15.64 -98.55
N LEU A 234 53.63 16.02 -98.59
CA LEU A 234 52.89 16.29 -99.82
C LEU A 234 53.35 17.59 -100.45
N GLU A 235 53.66 18.63 -99.70
CA GLU A 235 54.25 19.87 -100.21
C GLU A 235 55.64 19.62 -100.78
N MET A 236 56.49 18.87 -100.05
CA MET A 236 57.77 18.39 -100.55
C MET A 236 57.57 17.51 -101.79
N GLY A 237 56.64 16.57 -101.75
CA GLY A 237 56.30 15.66 -102.84
C GLY A 237 55.70 16.34 -104.05
N VAL A 238 54.91 17.41 -103.89
CA VAL A 238 54.39 18.26 -104.97
C VAL A 238 55.52 19.13 -105.52
N SER A 239 56.43 19.63 -104.68
CA SER A 239 57.65 20.32 -105.12
C SER A 239 58.59 19.39 -105.88
N GLU A 240 58.68 18.13 -105.46
CA GLU A 240 59.41 17.07 -106.14
C GLU A 240 58.67 16.61 -107.38
N MET A 241 57.34 16.52 -107.39
CA MET A 241 56.52 16.22 -108.57
C MET A 241 56.46 17.37 -109.55
N THR A 242 56.68 18.62 -109.15
CA THR A 242 56.92 19.72 -110.11
C THR A 242 58.34 19.65 -110.65
N LYS A 243 59.32 19.17 -109.87
CA LYS A 243 60.67 18.81 -110.36
C LYS A 243 60.67 17.52 -111.23
N LEU A 244 59.78 16.57 -110.97
CA LEU A 244 59.56 15.31 -111.69
C LEU A 244 58.48 15.45 -112.78
N SER A 245 57.70 16.52 -112.80
CA SER A 245 56.93 16.97 -113.97
C SER A 245 57.86 17.45 -115.08
N VAL A 246 59.15 17.67 -114.77
CA VAL A 246 60.28 17.76 -115.71
C VAL A 246 61.01 16.42 -115.84
N LYS A 247 60.70 15.42 -115.02
CA LYS A 247 61.37 14.13 -115.00
C LYS A 247 60.52 13.00 -114.44
N GLU A 248 60.11 12.14 -115.36
CA GLU A 248 59.95 10.70 -115.17
C GLU A 248 58.53 10.14 -115.06
N MET A 249 58.29 9.18 -115.95
CA MET A 249 57.44 8.02 -115.68
C MET A 249 58.00 7.19 -114.53
N GLY A 250 57.12 6.61 -113.73
CA GLY A 250 57.23 5.17 -113.47
C GLY A 250 57.04 4.68 -112.04
N ASP A 251 55.83 4.87 -111.51
CA ASP A 251 55.28 4.25 -110.30
C ASP A 251 55.50 2.74 -110.16
N LYS A 252 55.99 2.31 -108.98
CA LYS A 252 55.69 1.00 -108.34
C LYS A 252 55.75 0.99 -106.79
N ILE A 253 56.03 2.12 -106.12
CA ILE A 253 56.22 2.17 -104.65
C ILE A 253 54.96 2.68 -103.92
N HIS A 254 54.22 3.64 -104.50
CA HIS A 254 53.02 4.22 -103.89
C HIS A 254 51.89 3.20 -103.63
N GLN A 255 51.67 2.26 -104.55
CA GLN A 255 50.67 1.19 -104.34
C GLN A 255 50.97 0.27 -103.15
N ARG A 256 52.23 0.20 -102.70
CA ARG A 256 52.63 -0.65 -101.56
C ARG A 256 52.34 0.02 -100.22
N GLU A 257 52.40 1.34 -100.16
CA GLU A 257 52.12 2.13 -98.95
C GLU A 257 50.62 2.21 -98.67
N GLU A 258 49.79 2.38 -99.71
CA GLU A 258 48.32 2.36 -99.59
C GLU A 258 47.80 1.00 -99.09
N MET A 259 48.39 -0.09 -99.57
CA MET A 259 48.06 -1.44 -99.10
C MET A 259 48.45 -1.64 -97.63
N SER A 260 49.53 -1.01 -97.15
CA SER A 260 49.94 -1.09 -95.75
C SER A 260 49.01 -0.31 -94.81
N LEU A 261 48.49 0.84 -95.25
CA LEU A 261 47.50 1.63 -94.51
C LEU A 261 46.17 0.87 -94.37
N LEU A 262 45.72 0.22 -95.45
CA LEU A 262 44.50 -0.60 -95.43
C LEU A 262 44.59 -1.77 -94.44
N ILE A 263 45.76 -2.41 -94.30
CA ILE A 263 45.99 -3.49 -93.33
C ILE A 263 45.90 -2.97 -91.89
N VAL A 264 46.47 -1.79 -91.62
CA VAL A 264 46.42 -1.19 -90.27
C VAL A 264 44.99 -0.84 -89.87
N ASP A 265 44.20 -0.30 -90.79
CA ASP A 265 42.80 0.05 -90.50
C ASP A 265 41.92 -1.20 -90.32
N LEU A 266 42.18 -2.27 -91.07
CA LEU A 266 41.55 -3.58 -90.85
C LEU A 266 41.88 -4.16 -89.46
N LEU A 267 43.14 -4.05 -89.01
CA LEU A 267 43.55 -4.51 -87.69
C LEU A 267 42.90 -3.70 -86.56
N LYS A 268 42.73 -2.38 -86.74
CA LYS A 268 42.00 -1.53 -85.78
C LYS A 268 40.52 -1.93 -85.69
N ALA A 269 39.86 -2.12 -86.84
CA ALA A 269 38.46 -2.54 -86.86
C ALA A 269 38.26 -3.92 -86.21
N GLN A 270 39.21 -4.86 -86.42
CA GLN A 270 39.19 -6.16 -85.75
C GLN A 270 39.34 -6.04 -84.23
N TRP A 271 40.19 -5.14 -83.75
CA TRP A 271 40.37 -4.90 -82.32
C TRP A 271 39.10 -4.30 -81.68
N GLU A 272 38.47 -3.31 -82.33
CA GLU A 272 37.21 -2.73 -81.87
C GLU A 272 36.08 -3.76 -81.82
N ALA A 273 36.01 -4.66 -82.81
CA ALA A 273 35.06 -5.77 -82.82
C ALA A 273 35.28 -6.74 -81.63
N ALA A 274 36.53 -7.07 -81.30
CA ALA A 274 36.86 -7.93 -80.16
C ALA A 274 36.51 -7.29 -78.80
N VAL A 275 36.65 -5.96 -78.69
CA VAL A 275 36.23 -5.20 -77.48
C VAL A 275 34.70 -5.21 -77.34
N LEU A 276 33.97 -5.03 -78.45
CA LEU A 276 32.50 -5.12 -78.46
C LEU A 276 32.02 -6.53 -78.10
N GLU A 277 32.68 -7.58 -78.60
CA GLU A 277 32.36 -8.96 -78.26
C GLU A 277 32.48 -9.21 -76.74
N LYS A 278 33.57 -8.76 -76.11
CA LYS A 278 33.73 -8.84 -74.64
C LYS A 278 32.64 -8.07 -73.89
N LYS A 279 32.25 -6.88 -74.37
CA LYS A 279 31.13 -6.15 -73.76
C LYS A 279 29.82 -6.94 -73.89
N THR A 280 29.56 -7.55 -75.03
CA THR A 280 28.34 -8.37 -75.20
C THR A 280 28.32 -9.61 -74.32
N THR A 281 29.46 -10.26 -74.05
CA THR A 281 29.53 -11.40 -73.12
C THR A 281 29.26 -10.95 -71.68
N THR A 282 29.84 -9.81 -71.25
CA THR A 282 29.56 -9.27 -69.89
C THR A 282 28.09 -8.87 -69.70
N ILE A 283 27.46 -8.29 -70.73
CA ILE A 283 26.01 -7.97 -70.69
C ILE A 283 25.18 -9.26 -70.61
N ALA A 284 25.57 -10.32 -71.33
CA ALA A 284 24.89 -11.61 -71.25
C ALA A 284 25.00 -12.21 -69.83
N GLU A 285 26.18 -12.15 -69.21
CA GLU A 285 26.40 -12.60 -67.83
C GLU A 285 25.55 -11.80 -66.84
N GLN A 286 25.55 -10.47 -66.91
CA GLN A 286 24.71 -9.60 -66.07
C GLN A 286 23.22 -9.89 -66.24
N ARG A 287 22.78 -10.13 -67.48
CA ARG A 287 21.39 -10.52 -67.78
C ARG A 287 21.04 -11.86 -67.11
N THR A 288 21.92 -12.85 -67.14
CA THR A 288 21.68 -14.13 -66.45
C THR A 288 21.65 -13.96 -64.93
N ALA A 289 22.51 -13.09 -64.36
CA ALA A 289 22.51 -12.78 -62.94
C ALA A 289 21.20 -12.11 -62.51
N LEU A 290 20.71 -11.13 -63.27
CA LEU A 290 19.42 -10.47 -63.05
C LEU A 290 18.24 -11.43 -63.15
N LEU A 291 18.23 -12.34 -64.14
CA LEU A 291 17.18 -13.36 -64.22
C LEU A 291 17.18 -14.28 -62.99
N ARG A 292 18.36 -14.59 -62.44
CA ARG A 292 18.50 -15.38 -61.22
C ARG A 292 17.97 -14.65 -59.99
N THR A 293 18.26 -13.35 -59.84
CA THR A 293 17.74 -12.55 -58.72
C THR A 293 16.24 -12.38 -58.80
N ILE A 294 15.68 -12.13 -59.99
CA ILE A 294 14.22 -12.09 -60.19
C ILE A 294 13.58 -13.42 -59.78
N ALA A 295 14.15 -14.56 -60.18
CA ALA A 295 13.61 -15.87 -59.81
C ALA A 295 13.63 -16.11 -58.28
N LEU A 296 14.70 -15.72 -57.60
CA LEU A 296 14.80 -15.80 -56.14
C LEU A 296 13.79 -14.89 -55.44
N GLU A 297 13.58 -13.68 -55.95
CA GLU A 297 12.61 -12.75 -55.38
C GLU A 297 11.17 -13.26 -55.56
N LEU A 298 10.87 -13.86 -56.71
CA LEU A 298 9.59 -14.53 -56.97
C LEU A 298 9.36 -15.69 -55.99
N GLN A 299 10.40 -16.49 -55.70
CA GLN A 299 10.33 -17.55 -54.71
C GLN A 299 10.08 -17.02 -53.29
N LYS A 300 10.74 -15.93 -52.89
CA LYS A 300 10.49 -15.27 -51.59
C LYS A 300 9.06 -14.76 -51.49
N GLN A 301 8.54 -14.11 -52.53
CA GLN A 301 7.15 -13.63 -52.55
C GLN A 301 6.16 -14.79 -52.38
N GLN A 302 6.39 -15.92 -53.05
CA GLN A 302 5.54 -17.11 -52.88
C GLN A 302 5.57 -17.66 -51.44
N LEU A 303 6.73 -17.66 -50.78
CA LEU A 303 6.84 -18.07 -49.38
C LEU A 303 6.10 -17.10 -48.45
N CYS A 304 6.22 -15.79 -48.68
CA CYS A 304 5.48 -14.77 -47.92
C CYS A 304 3.96 -14.97 -48.05
N ILE A 305 3.46 -15.23 -49.26
CA ILE A 305 2.03 -15.51 -49.51
C ILE A 305 1.60 -16.77 -48.76
N LYS A 306 2.40 -17.85 -48.80
CA LYS A 306 2.10 -19.08 -48.05
C LYS A 306 2.04 -18.84 -46.55
N ARG A 307 3.00 -18.08 -45.99
CA ARG A 307 3.01 -17.74 -44.55
C ARG A 307 1.82 -16.87 -44.17
N GLN A 308 1.47 -15.89 -44.98
CA GLN A 308 0.29 -15.05 -44.76
C GLN A 308 -1.00 -15.88 -44.76
N LYS A 309 -1.12 -16.85 -45.68
CA LYS A 309 -2.26 -17.77 -45.73
C LYS A 309 -2.35 -18.62 -44.46
N GLN A 310 -1.22 -19.18 -44.00
CA GLN A 310 -1.14 -19.95 -42.77
C GLN A 310 -1.57 -19.12 -41.55
N LEU A 311 -1.05 -17.88 -41.42
CA LEU A 311 -1.44 -16.99 -40.31
C LEU A 311 -2.93 -16.65 -40.33
N ARG A 312 -3.53 -16.47 -41.51
CA ARG A 312 -4.98 -16.25 -41.63
C ARG A 312 -5.78 -17.49 -41.20
N GLU A 313 -5.32 -18.68 -41.55
CA GLU A 313 -5.94 -19.95 -41.12
C GLU A 313 -5.84 -20.11 -39.60
N GLU A 314 -4.67 -19.88 -39.00
CA GLU A 314 -4.45 -19.90 -37.55
C GLU A 314 -5.35 -18.88 -36.83
N LEU A 315 -5.44 -17.64 -37.31
CA LEU A 315 -6.35 -16.62 -36.76
C LEU A 315 -7.82 -17.03 -36.88
N SER A 316 -8.22 -17.63 -38.01
CA SER A 316 -9.59 -18.09 -38.20
C SER A 316 -9.95 -19.24 -37.26
N SER A 317 -9.01 -20.16 -37.03
CA SER A 317 -9.14 -21.25 -36.06
C SER A 317 -9.25 -20.71 -34.63
N LEU A 318 -8.36 -19.80 -34.23
CA LEU A 318 -8.39 -19.16 -32.92
C LEU A 318 -9.71 -18.41 -32.72
N THR A 319 -10.16 -17.64 -33.71
CA THR A 319 -11.45 -16.95 -33.66
C THR A 319 -12.62 -17.92 -33.49
N ALA A 320 -12.59 -19.07 -34.16
CA ALA A 320 -13.61 -20.11 -33.99
C ALA A 320 -13.59 -20.71 -32.58
N THR A 321 -12.41 -21.02 -32.03
CA THR A 321 -12.29 -21.54 -30.64
C THR A 321 -12.75 -20.53 -29.59
N VAL A 322 -12.45 -19.24 -29.77
CA VAL A 322 -12.94 -18.16 -28.89
C VAL A 322 -14.45 -18.06 -28.95
N ARG A 323 -15.04 -18.12 -30.15
CA ARG A 323 -16.51 -18.14 -30.29
C ARG A 323 -17.12 -19.36 -29.62
N GLU A 324 -16.54 -20.54 -29.80
CA GLU A 324 -17.01 -21.77 -29.16
C GLU A 324 -16.91 -21.68 -27.63
N ASN A 325 -15.81 -21.15 -27.09
CA ASN A 325 -15.66 -20.93 -25.66
C ASN A 325 -16.67 -19.93 -25.10
N ASN A 326 -16.95 -18.84 -25.83
CA ASN A 326 -17.99 -17.88 -25.45
C ASN A 326 -19.38 -18.52 -25.45
N VAL A 327 -19.69 -19.35 -26.46
CA VAL A 327 -20.96 -20.10 -26.49
C VAL A 327 -21.03 -21.11 -25.34
N ARG A 328 -19.94 -21.84 -25.05
CA ARG A 328 -19.87 -22.77 -23.92
C ARG A 328 -20.09 -22.04 -22.59
N LEU A 329 -19.44 -20.90 -22.37
CA LEU A 329 -19.63 -20.06 -21.19
C LEU A 329 -21.11 -19.65 -21.05
N LEU A 330 -21.73 -19.17 -22.12
CA LEU A 330 -23.15 -18.81 -22.14
C LEU A 330 -24.05 -20.01 -21.80
N THR A 331 -23.75 -21.21 -22.33
CA THR A 331 -24.51 -22.43 -22.00
C THR A 331 -24.32 -22.90 -20.56
N THR A 332 -23.10 -22.79 -20.00
CA THR A 332 -22.85 -23.14 -18.59
C THR A 332 -23.53 -22.17 -17.63
N THR A 333 -23.63 -20.88 -18.00
CA THR A 333 -24.40 -19.89 -17.23
C THR A 333 -25.90 -20.04 -17.39
N SER A 334 -26.38 -20.70 -18.45
CA SER A 334 -27.80 -20.95 -18.72
C SER A 334 -28.34 -22.23 -18.06
N ASN A 335 -27.48 -23.13 -17.57
CA ASN A 335 -27.88 -24.43 -16.99
C ASN A 335 -28.02 -24.43 -15.45
N ALA A 336 -27.95 -23.28 -14.79
CA ALA A 336 -28.43 -23.11 -13.42
C ALA A 336 -29.95 -22.82 -13.46
N VAL A 337 -30.75 -23.89 -13.36
CA VAL A 337 -32.23 -23.96 -13.52
C VAL A 337 -32.92 -23.64 -12.17
N PRO A 338 -34.14 -23.02 -12.09
CA PRO A 338 -35.32 -23.53 -12.79
C PRO A 338 -36.35 -22.54 -13.36
N GLY A 339 -36.95 -22.94 -14.49
CA GLY A 339 -38.21 -22.37 -14.96
C GLY A 339 -38.57 -22.73 -16.39
N VAL A 340 -39.40 -23.75 -16.56
CA VAL A 340 -40.05 -24.13 -17.81
C VAL A 340 -40.93 -22.99 -18.32
N SER A 341 -40.44 -22.17 -19.24
CA SER A 341 -41.21 -21.35 -20.20
C SER A 341 -40.25 -20.46 -20.99
N TYR A 342 -40.63 -20.08 -22.21
CA TYR A 342 -39.83 -19.33 -23.20
C TYR A 342 -38.95 -20.15 -24.15
N ALA A 343 -39.52 -21.24 -24.65
CA ALA A 343 -39.36 -21.61 -26.05
C ALA A 343 -40.43 -20.90 -26.90
N VAL A 344 -40.40 -19.57 -27.00
CA VAL A 344 -41.18 -18.83 -28.01
C VAL A 344 -40.42 -17.54 -28.36
N ALA A 345 -39.97 -17.48 -29.62
CA ALA A 345 -39.55 -16.32 -30.44
C ALA A 345 -38.86 -15.10 -29.79
N PRO A 346 -37.76 -14.57 -30.38
CA PRO A 346 -37.23 -13.27 -29.96
C PRO A 346 -38.31 -12.19 -30.17
N PRO A 347 -38.59 -11.32 -29.18
CA PRO A 347 -39.58 -10.28 -29.37
C PRO A 347 -39.04 -9.26 -30.37
N ALA A 348 -39.82 -9.03 -31.42
CA ALA A 348 -39.59 -7.91 -32.32
C ALA A 348 -39.61 -6.59 -31.52
N MET A 349 -38.58 -5.77 -31.73
CA MET A 349 -38.44 -4.44 -31.14
C MET A 349 -39.63 -3.54 -31.51
N PRO A 350 -40.33 -2.91 -30.55
CA PRO A 350 -41.18 -1.77 -30.84
C PRO A 350 -40.32 -0.50 -30.87
N THR A 351 -40.25 0.13 -32.04
CA THR A 351 -39.75 1.49 -32.26
C THR A 351 -40.73 2.52 -31.67
N SER A 352 -40.76 2.72 -30.36
CA SER A 352 -41.35 3.94 -29.76
C SER A 352 -40.95 4.09 -28.28
N PRO A 353 -40.62 5.30 -27.78
CA PRO A 353 -40.07 5.49 -26.44
C PRO A 353 -41.10 5.48 -25.28
N ASN A 354 -42.41 5.42 -25.55
CA ASN A 354 -43.41 5.93 -24.59
C ASN A 354 -44.40 4.90 -23.98
N THR A 355 -44.18 3.59 -24.08
CA THR A 355 -45.18 2.59 -23.59
C THR A 355 -44.59 1.50 -22.69
N MET A 356 -43.83 1.87 -21.65
CA MET A 356 -43.37 0.93 -20.60
C MET A 356 -43.70 1.41 -19.17
N THR A 357 -44.77 2.17 -18.98
CA THR A 357 -45.25 2.58 -17.64
C THR A 357 -46.10 1.52 -16.93
N GLY A 358 -46.15 0.28 -17.44
CA GLY A 358 -47.06 -0.78 -16.94
C GLY A 358 -46.41 -1.97 -16.22
N LEU A 359 -45.08 -2.06 -16.10
CA LEU A 359 -44.38 -3.29 -15.68
C LEU A 359 -43.67 -3.18 -14.32
N THR A 360 -44.16 -2.33 -13.42
CA THR A 360 -43.60 -2.13 -12.07
C THR A 360 -44.31 -2.91 -10.97
N LYS A 361 -45.20 -3.85 -11.28
CA LYS A 361 -45.87 -4.65 -10.25
C LYS A 361 -45.90 -6.15 -10.57
N LEU A 362 -44.77 -6.80 -10.39
CA LEU A 362 -44.70 -8.14 -9.77
C LEU A 362 -43.26 -8.35 -9.26
N GLY A 363 -43.15 -8.96 -8.09
CA GLY A 363 -41.96 -8.94 -7.24
C GLY A 363 -40.66 -9.48 -7.86
N GLU A 364 -39.56 -8.97 -7.32
CA GLU A 364 -38.22 -9.58 -7.27
C GLU A 364 -37.73 -10.23 -8.57
N GLY A 365 -37.28 -9.37 -9.48
CA GLY A 365 -36.51 -9.80 -10.63
C GLY A 365 -36.54 -8.76 -11.72
N LYS A 366 -35.73 -7.69 -11.60
CA LYS A 366 -35.33 -6.94 -12.79
C LYS A 366 -34.61 -7.94 -13.69
N GLY A 367 -35.32 -8.49 -14.68
CA GLY A 367 -34.78 -9.50 -15.58
C GLY A 367 -33.45 -9.02 -16.18
N LEU A 368 -32.47 -9.92 -16.30
CA LEU A 368 -31.11 -9.64 -16.77
C LEU A 368 -31.09 -8.81 -18.08
N ALA A 369 -32.10 -8.95 -18.94
CA ALA A 369 -32.25 -8.13 -20.14
C ALA A 369 -32.47 -6.63 -19.84
N LEU A 370 -33.27 -6.28 -18.83
CA LEU A 370 -33.49 -4.90 -18.39
C LEU A 370 -32.22 -4.31 -17.76
N LEU A 371 -31.49 -5.10 -16.98
CA LEU A 371 -30.20 -4.68 -16.42
C LEU A 371 -29.13 -4.51 -17.50
N ALA A 372 -29.10 -5.36 -18.53
CA ALA A 372 -28.19 -5.24 -19.66
C ALA A 372 -28.50 -3.98 -20.49
N VAL A 373 -29.78 -3.65 -20.70
CA VAL A 373 -30.20 -2.41 -21.39
C VAL A 373 -29.86 -1.18 -20.54
N GLU A 374 -30.08 -1.22 -19.22
CA GLU A 374 -29.65 -0.14 -18.31
C GLU A 374 -28.12 0.03 -18.30
N ALA A 375 -27.35 -1.07 -18.34
CA ALA A 375 -25.89 -1.06 -18.39
C ALA A 375 -25.36 -0.53 -19.73
N GLN A 376 -25.97 -0.93 -20.85
CA GLN A 376 -25.62 -0.42 -22.17
C GLN A 376 -25.89 1.08 -22.27
N ARG A 377 -27.01 1.55 -21.71
CA ARG A 377 -27.32 2.99 -21.65
C ARG A 377 -26.32 3.75 -20.78
N LYS A 378 -25.89 3.21 -19.65
CA LYS A 378 -24.84 3.81 -18.81
C LYS A 378 -23.50 3.86 -19.55
N LEU A 379 -23.17 2.83 -20.32
CA LEU A 379 -21.97 2.81 -21.15
C LEU A 379 -22.03 3.91 -22.23
N GLU A 380 -23.14 4.04 -22.95
CA GLU A 380 -23.32 5.09 -23.96
C GLU A 380 -23.19 6.51 -23.36
N VAL A 381 -23.73 6.73 -22.16
CA VAL A 381 -23.55 8.00 -21.44
C VAL A 381 -22.08 8.22 -21.07
N SER A 382 -21.40 7.22 -20.50
CA SER A 382 -19.97 7.33 -20.15
C SER A 382 -19.07 7.58 -21.38
N VAL A 383 -19.42 7.00 -22.54
CA VAL A 383 -18.69 7.21 -23.79
C VAL A 383 -18.85 8.65 -24.30
N THR A 384 -20.05 9.23 -24.16
CA THR A 384 -20.29 10.64 -24.54
C THR A 384 -19.61 11.61 -23.57
N GLU A 385 -19.59 11.32 -22.27
CA GLU A 385 -18.84 12.08 -21.25
C GLU A 385 -17.32 12.02 -21.50
N LEU A 386 -16.78 10.84 -21.82
CA LEU A 386 -15.37 10.66 -22.15
C LEU A 386 -14.98 11.39 -23.44
N ALA A 387 -15.87 11.42 -24.44
CA ALA A 387 -15.68 12.22 -25.63
C ALA A 387 -15.69 13.73 -25.34
N SER A 388 -16.51 14.20 -24.40
CA SER A 388 -16.51 15.59 -23.93
C SER A 388 -15.21 15.94 -23.21
N CYS A 389 -14.79 15.11 -22.25
CA CYS A 389 -13.54 15.30 -21.51
C CYS A 389 -12.33 15.30 -22.44
N LYS A 390 -12.32 14.44 -23.47
CA LYS A 390 -11.25 14.42 -24.48
C LYS A 390 -11.20 15.71 -25.30
N LYS A 391 -12.35 16.31 -25.62
CA LYS A 391 -12.43 17.61 -26.31
C LYS A 391 -11.94 18.74 -25.41
N GLU A 392 -12.32 18.74 -24.14
CA GLU A 392 -11.85 19.72 -23.15
C GLU A 392 -10.33 19.61 -22.94
N LEU A 393 -9.79 18.40 -22.84
CA LEU A 393 -8.35 18.16 -22.71
C LEU A 393 -7.61 18.64 -23.96
N TRP A 394 -8.14 18.38 -25.16
CA TRP A 394 -7.59 18.92 -26.40
C TRP A 394 -7.62 20.46 -26.43
N ALA A 395 -8.71 21.08 -25.98
CA ALA A 395 -8.83 22.54 -25.91
C ALA A 395 -7.82 23.14 -24.92
N LEU A 396 -7.64 22.53 -23.75
CA LEU A 396 -6.66 22.94 -22.74
C LEU A 396 -5.22 22.76 -23.23
N GLN A 397 -4.91 21.64 -23.90
CA GLN A 397 -3.60 21.42 -24.50
C GLN A 397 -3.31 22.45 -25.60
N HIS A 398 -4.29 22.76 -26.45
CA HIS A 398 -4.14 23.81 -27.45
C HIS A 398 -3.94 25.18 -26.82
N GLN A 399 -4.69 25.50 -25.77
CA GLN A 399 -4.56 26.75 -25.02
C GLN A 399 -3.18 26.86 -24.34
N HIS A 400 -2.68 25.76 -23.77
CA HIS A 400 -1.35 25.71 -23.16
C HIS A 400 -0.23 25.83 -24.21
N LEU A 401 -0.37 25.19 -25.37
CA LEU A 401 0.56 25.36 -26.50
C LEU A 401 0.57 26.80 -27.03
N VAL A 402 -0.58 27.47 -27.07
CA VAL A 402 -0.69 28.89 -27.45
C VAL A 402 -0.14 29.82 -26.35
N GLN A 403 -0.23 29.44 -25.08
CA GLN A 403 0.42 30.17 -23.98
C GLN A 403 1.95 30.03 -24.03
N LEU A 404 2.47 28.84 -24.35
CA LEU A 404 3.91 28.59 -24.50
C LEU A 404 4.52 29.25 -25.74
N SER A 405 3.75 29.48 -26.80
CA SER A 405 4.23 30.12 -28.04
C SER A 405 4.40 31.64 -27.92
N GLY A 406 4.08 32.25 -26.77
CA GLY A 406 4.28 33.68 -26.51
C GLY A 406 3.31 34.61 -27.24
N GLN A 407 2.37 34.07 -28.02
CA GLN A 407 1.31 34.83 -28.70
C GLN A 407 0.05 34.86 -27.86
N HIS A 408 0.12 35.49 -26.67
CA HIS A 408 -1.09 35.67 -25.86
C HIS A 408 -1.88 36.88 -26.38
N GLN A 409 -2.93 36.62 -27.15
CA GLN A 409 -3.97 37.61 -27.42
C GLN A 409 -5.08 37.38 -26.36
N PRO A 410 -5.34 38.34 -25.47
CA PRO A 410 -6.37 38.18 -24.45
C PRO A 410 -7.74 38.21 -25.14
N VAL A 411 -8.30 37.04 -25.39
CA VAL A 411 -9.71 36.92 -25.78
C VAL A 411 -10.53 37.18 -24.53
N GLY A 412 -11.18 38.34 -24.48
CA GLY A 412 -12.15 38.69 -23.45
C GLY A 412 -13.31 37.70 -23.50
N LEU A 413 -13.32 36.75 -22.56
CA LEU A 413 -14.47 35.89 -22.30
C LEU A 413 -15.43 36.61 -21.37
N ASP A 414 -16.17 37.57 -21.93
CA ASP A 414 -17.48 37.94 -21.42
C ASP A 414 -18.45 36.82 -21.80
N THR A 415 -18.62 35.82 -20.95
CA THR A 415 -19.88 35.06 -20.83
C THR A 415 -19.87 34.22 -19.55
N ALA A 416 -20.47 34.78 -18.51
CA ALA A 416 -21.49 34.17 -17.65
C ALA A 416 -21.60 32.63 -17.65
N SER A 417 -20.52 31.94 -17.27
CA SER A 417 -20.54 30.54 -16.87
C SER A 417 -20.03 30.48 -15.45
N THR A 418 -20.99 30.51 -14.54
CA THR A 418 -20.98 29.85 -13.24
C THR A 418 -19.58 29.46 -12.77
N ILE A 419 -18.98 30.33 -11.95
CA ILE A 419 -17.93 29.92 -11.01
C ILE A 419 -18.61 28.94 -10.05
N VAL A 420 -18.78 27.70 -10.49
CA VAL A 420 -18.91 26.58 -9.59
C VAL A 420 -17.51 26.49 -9.01
N ILE A 421 -17.38 26.94 -7.77
CA ILE A 421 -16.27 26.57 -6.90
C ILE A 421 -16.38 25.04 -6.78
N ARG A 422 -15.88 24.31 -7.78
CA ARG A 422 -15.48 22.93 -7.61
C ARG A 422 -14.26 23.06 -6.73
N ASP A 423 -14.43 22.67 -5.47
CA ASP A 423 -13.35 22.54 -4.53
C ASP A 423 -12.24 21.72 -5.19
N PHE A 424 -11.21 22.40 -5.68
CA PHE A 424 -9.95 21.78 -6.07
C PHE A 424 -9.30 21.32 -4.78
N PHE A 425 -9.77 20.20 -4.24
CA PHE A 425 -9.12 19.56 -3.12
C PHE A 425 -7.79 19.03 -3.66
N LEU A 426 -6.71 19.75 -3.37
CA LEU A 426 -5.37 19.20 -3.40
C LEU A 426 -5.38 17.85 -2.65
N ASP A 427 -4.83 16.80 -3.27
CA ASP A 427 -4.69 15.48 -2.64
C ASP A 427 -3.97 15.59 -1.29
N ALA A 428 -4.23 14.66 -0.37
CA ALA A 428 -3.67 14.70 0.99
C ALA A 428 -2.13 14.86 0.98
N ASP A 429 -1.47 14.19 0.03
CA ASP A 429 -0.02 14.23 -0.14
C ASP A 429 0.47 15.57 -0.67
N THR A 430 -0.24 16.16 -1.65
CA THR A 430 0.10 17.50 -2.16
C THR A 430 -0.12 18.58 -1.10
N LYS A 431 -1.16 18.45 -0.26
CA LYS A 431 -1.37 19.33 0.91
C LYS A 431 -0.24 19.18 1.93
N ALA A 432 0.22 17.96 2.20
CA ALA A 432 1.33 17.70 3.11
C ALA A 432 2.64 18.30 2.57
N ALA A 433 2.92 18.11 1.28
CA ALA A 433 4.10 18.67 0.62
C ALA A 433 4.10 20.21 0.63
N VAL A 434 2.97 20.84 0.29
CA VAL A 434 2.83 22.30 0.35
C VAL A 434 3.01 22.81 1.78
N ARG A 435 2.40 22.15 2.78
CA ARG A 435 2.59 22.51 4.20
C ARG A 435 4.05 22.38 4.64
N SER A 436 4.73 21.31 4.24
CA SER A 436 6.15 21.09 4.54
C SER A 436 7.03 22.20 3.97
N VAL A 437 6.85 22.55 2.69
CA VAL A 437 7.62 23.63 2.05
C VAL A 437 7.31 25.00 2.65
N VAL A 438 6.07 25.28 3.01
CA VAL A 438 5.70 26.52 3.70
C VAL A 438 6.38 26.59 5.08
N MET A 439 6.33 25.52 5.87
CA MET A 439 6.96 25.47 7.17
C MET A 439 8.49 25.61 7.07
N GLU A 440 9.11 24.92 6.12
CA GLU A 440 10.56 25.01 5.86
C GLU A 440 10.96 26.43 5.44
N ALA A 441 10.22 27.05 4.52
CA ALA A 441 10.50 28.41 4.07
C ALA A 441 10.35 29.42 5.20
N LEU A 442 9.34 29.27 6.07
CA LEU A 442 9.13 30.13 7.23
C LEU A 442 10.22 29.92 8.30
N LEU A 443 10.68 28.69 8.52
CA LEU A 443 11.81 28.40 9.40
C LEU A 443 13.12 29.00 8.87
N GLN A 444 13.36 28.94 7.56
CA GLN A 444 14.52 29.60 6.96
C GLN A 444 14.47 31.12 7.15
N VAL A 445 13.30 31.73 6.95
CA VAL A 445 13.10 33.16 7.19
C VAL A 445 13.31 33.51 8.67
N SER A 446 12.79 32.71 9.60
CA SER A 446 12.97 32.97 11.04
C SER A 446 14.43 32.82 11.49
N GLN A 447 15.19 31.90 10.88
CA GLN A 447 16.64 31.75 11.09
C GLN A 447 17.43 32.95 10.56
N ILE A 448 17.10 33.45 9.36
CA ILE A 448 17.77 34.63 8.76
C ILE A 448 17.48 35.89 9.58
N LEU A 449 16.25 36.05 10.07
CA LEU A 449 15.88 37.13 10.99
C LEU A 449 16.59 37.00 12.37
N GLY A 450 17.17 35.83 12.68
CA GLY A 450 17.81 35.51 13.96
C GLY A 450 19.31 35.79 14.06
N VAL A 451 19.96 36.35 13.04
CA VAL A 451 21.43 36.51 12.96
C VAL A 451 22.00 37.60 13.91
N SER A 452 21.18 38.28 14.71
CA SER A 452 21.66 39.39 15.56
C SER A 452 22.24 39.00 16.93
N ASP A 453 21.82 37.89 17.55
CA ASP A 453 22.14 37.67 18.98
C ASP A 453 22.93 36.37 19.21
N TYR A 454 24.24 36.50 19.30
CA TYR A 454 25.25 35.44 19.51
C TYR A 454 25.14 34.67 20.86
N THR A 455 24.01 34.69 21.57
CA THR A 455 23.91 34.10 22.92
C THR A 455 22.64 33.31 23.24
N ALA A 456 21.77 33.00 22.28
CA ALA A 456 20.61 32.15 22.55
C ALA A 456 20.61 30.90 21.65
N SER A 457 20.49 29.74 22.31
CA SER A 457 20.26 28.41 21.72
C SER A 457 19.40 28.46 20.46
N PHE A 458 19.81 27.71 19.43
CA PHE A 458 19.09 27.44 18.18
C PHE A 458 17.75 26.73 18.46
N CYS A 459 16.80 27.44 19.06
CA CYS A 459 15.45 26.98 19.28
C CYS A 459 14.60 27.43 18.09
N GLU A 460 13.78 26.51 17.57
CA GLU A 460 12.89 26.60 16.42
C GLU A 460 11.75 27.62 16.63
N ASP A 461 12.11 28.88 16.90
CA ASP A 461 11.15 29.87 17.38
C ASP A 461 10.54 30.65 16.22
N VAL A 462 9.48 30.07 15.63
CA VAL A 462 8.66 30.67 14.55
C VAL A 462 8.00 31.98 15.00
N GLY A 463 7.92 32.24 16.31
CA GLY A 463 7.36 33.46 16.89
C GLY A 463 8.00 34.76 16.41
N ARG A 464 9.23 34.72 15.87
CA ARG A 464 9.95 35.89 15.34
C ARG A 464 9.29 36.50 14.09
N LEU A 465 8.60 35.68 13.29
CA LEU A 465 7.83 36.15 12.13
C LEU A 465 6.68 37.08 12.52
N LEU A 466 6.17 36.98 13.75
CA LEU A 466 5.10 37.82 14.28
C LEU A 466 5.57 39.26 14.60
N PHE A 467 6.88 39.49 14.67
CA PHE A 467 7.46 40.81 14.93
C PHE A 467 7.83 41.57 13.64
N VAL A 468 7.64 40.96 12.46
CA VAL A 468 7.85 41.64 11.17
C VAL A 468 6.66 42.57 10.92
N THR A 469 6.84 43.86 11.20
CA THR A 469 5.80 44.88 11.02
C THR A 469 5.93 45.68 9.73
N ASP A 470 7.06 45.62 9.02
CA ASP A 470 7.24 46.34 7.73
C ASP A 470 6.51 45.60 6.59
N LEU A 471 5.68 46.34 5.85
CA LEU A 471 4.95 45.84 4.69
C LEU A 471 5.87 45.35 3.56
N ARG A 472 7.06 45.95 3.42
CA ARG A 472 8.03 45.53 2.40
C ARG A 472 8.63 44.16 2.72
N ASP A 473 8.96 43.94 3.98
CA ASP A 473 9.51 42.67 4.46
C ASP A 473 8.45 41.58 4.44
N LEU A 474 7.22 41.88 4.86
CA LEU A 474 6.10 40.96 4.73
C LEU A 474 5.85 40.53 3.28
N ARG A 475 5.93 41.48 2.33
CA ARG A 475 5.79 41.17 0.90
C ARG A 475 6.95 40.33 0.37
N ALA A 476 8.18 40.63 0.79
CA ALA A 476 9.36 39.84 0.41
C ALA A 476 9.27 38.39 0.93
N ILE A 477 8.77 38.20 2.16
CA ILE A 477 8.53 36.87 2.75
C ILE A 477 7.43 36.14 1.97
N GLN A 478 6.32 36.81 1.66
CA GLN A 478 5.25 36.24 0.85
C GLN A 478 5.74 35.83 -0.55
N ASP A 479 6.50 36.68 -1.23
CA ASP A 479 7.06 36.40 -2.55
C ASP A 479 8.12 35.28 -2.50
N TYR A 480 8.85 35.14 -1.40
CA TYR A 480 9.79 34.04 -1.18
C TYR A 480 9.06 32.71 -0.99
N VAL A 481 8.05 32.66 -0.11
CA VAL A 481 7.23 31.46 0.12
C VAL A 481 6.47 31.07 -1.15
N ALA A 482 5.91 32.04 -1.88
CA ALA A 482 5.24 31.81 -3.16
C ALA A 482 6.20 31.22 -4.21
N ARG A 483 7.45 31.71 -4.29
CA ARG A 483 8.47 31.12 -5.18
C ARG A 483 8.82 29.68 -4.79
N ARG A 484 8.90 29.36 -3.49
CA ARG A 484 9.16 28.00 -3.00
C ARG A 484 8.00 27.04 -3.31
N ILE A 485 6.76 27.50 -3.15
CA ILE A 485 5.57 26.72 -3.54
C ILE A 485 5.55 26.51 -5.06
N ASN A 486 5.79 27.56 -5.85
CA ASN A 486 5.81 27.44 -7.31
C ASN A 486 6.92 26.50 -7.80
N ALA A 487 8.04 26.41 -7.08
CA ALA A 487 9.11 25.46 -7.36
C ALA A 487 8.67 23.99 -7.18
N LEU A 488 7.73 23.68 -6.26
CA LEU A 488 7.14 22.33 -6.16
C LEU A 488 6.38 21.92 -7.42
N PHE A 489 5.81 22.90 -8.13
CA PHE A 489 4.98 22.68 -9.32
C PHE A 489 5.71 22.98 -10.64
N SER A 490 6.98 23.41 -10.58
CA SER A 490 7.77 23.74 -11.76
C SER A 490 8.59 22.53 -12.21
N CYS A 491 8.39 22.08 -13.45
CA CYS A 491 9.07 20.92 -14.06
C CYS A 491 10.58 21.14 -14.37
N THR A 492 11.26 22.01 -13.62
CA THR A 492 12.68 22.36 -13.79
C THR A 492 13.48 22.11 -12.50
N CYS A 493 13.49 20.87 -12.01
CA CYS A 493 14.72 20.13 -11.66
C CYS A 493 14.41 18.71 -11.14
N PRO A 494 15.29 17.73 -11.44
CA PRO A 494 15.14 16.34 -11.06
C PRO A 494 15.78 16.11 -9.68
N THR A 495 14.97 16.06 -8.62
CA THR A 495 15.34 15.36 -7.39
C THR A 495 14.07 15.14 -6.60
N SER A 496 13.64 13.88 -6.55
CA SER A 496 12.84 13.35 -5.46
C SER A 496 13.39 13.90 -4.13
N PRO A 497 12.58 14.48 -3.24
CA PRO A 497 13.03 14.74 -1.89
C PRO A 497 13.38 13.39 -1.27
N THR A 498 14.63 13.22 -0.85
CA THR A 498 15.04 12.06 -0.06
C THR A 498 14.14 11.96 1.15
N LEU A 499 13.24 10.98 1.15
CA LEU A 499 12.56 10.49 2.34
C LEU A 499 13.65 10.03 3.32
N GLN A 500 14.09 10.93 4.18
CA GLN A 500 14.79 10.55 5.40
C GLN A 500 13.75 9.86 6.27
N PHE A 501 13.72 8.53 6.18
CA PHE A 501 13.05 7.70 7.17
C PHE A 501 13.53 8.13 8.56
N LEU A 502 12.55 8.40 9.43
CA LEU A 502 12.70 8.60 10.87
C LEU A 502 13.63 7.54 11.45
N HIS A 503 14.90 7.90 11.65
CA HIS A 503 15.83 7.10 12.43
C HIS A 503 15.87 7.68 13.84
N GLU A 504 14.81 7.46 14.61
CA GLU A 504 14.80 7.76 16.04
C GLU A 504 13.78 6.91 16.80
N ALA A 505 14.02 5.59 16.80
CA ALA A 505 13.42 4.66 17.75
C ALA A 505 14.40 3.53 18.17
N ALA A 506 15.71 3.79 18.09
CA ALA A 506 16.74 2.83 18.46
C ALA A 506 17.87 3.49 19.27
N HIS A 507 17.50 4.27 20.30
CA HIS A 507 18.36 4.53 21.44
C HIS A 507 17.65 4.11 22.73
N VAL A 508 17.36 2.81 22.84
CA VAL A 508 17.29 2.17 24.15
C VAL A 508 18.72 2.16 24.67
N LYS A 509 18.97 3.00 25.68
CA LYS A 509 20.20 3.02 26.46
C LYS A 509 20.48 1.62 27.00
N SER A 510 21.46 0.95 26.40
CA SER A 510 22.29 -0.02 27.09
C SER A 510 23.45 0.77 27.67
N GLU A 511 23.43 1.01 28.99
CA GLU A 511 24.57 0.83 29.90
C GLU A 511 24.29 1.45 31.29
N MET A 512 24.51 0.60 32.30
CA MET A 512 24.48 0.77 33.77
C MET A 512 23.14 0.80 34.50
#